data_AF-A0AAW6TL81-F1
#
_entry.id   AF-A0AAW6TL81-F1
#
_cell.length_a   1.000
_cell.length_b   1.000
_cell.length_c   1.000
_cell.angle_alpha   90.00
_cell.angle_beta   90.00
_cell.angle_gamma   90.00
#
_symmetry.space_group_name_H-M   'P 1'
#
loop_
_entity.id
_entity.type
_entity.pdbx_description
1 polymer ?
#
loop_
_entity_poly.entity_id
_entity_poly.type
_entity_poly.pdbx_seq_one_letter_code
_entity_poly.pdbx_strand_id
1 'polypeptide(L)'
;MNRIDNFNNQAFGLNAVYPTPPNKKTPLFYLTALSEVDANNSPLIGLYFVNNSDETLKYLSSDDPINSDIVYLDVLPKQAVKIDQFIMQYMGDFVTQCDIYVGLPMALTYYFRVVFKDLDAGETIPLLNEDLTKSRSVNIAQKITTGKDQPISPIVLKDRQQWWLKLLTQYGEALANFMVACNDALYRYDLFPKMPYAYGLDLYDEYANESIEIAKELSSQNEVNTSKVTEVLLNVFAKYLGKDEVINLSSDCIEEILTAWKTFHNFNLSKDNS
;
A
#
# COMPACT_ATOMS: atom_id res chain seq x y z
N MET A 1 24.24 5.02 -18.72
CA MET A 1 23.93 4.12 -19.85
C MET A 1 24.09 2.69 -19.35
N ASN A 2 22.98 1.97 -19.31
CA ASN A 2 22.79 0.52 -19.17
C ASN A 2 23.52 -0.24 -18.05
N ARG A 3 22.78 -0.54 -16.98
CA ARG A 3 22.53 -1.91 -16.52
C ARG A 3 21.11 -1.99 -15.96
N ILE A 4 20.15 -2.01 -16.89
CA ILE A 4 18.93 -2.77 -16.70
C ILE A 4 19.40 -4.21 -16.82
N ASP A 5 19.82 -4.81 -15.71
CA ASP A 5 19.97 -6.25 -15.68
C ASP A 5 18.54 -6.81 -15.72
N ASN A 6 18.10 -7.02 -16.97
CA ASN A 6 17.14 -8.01 -17.37
C ASN A 6 17.52 -9.33 -16.70
N PHE A 7 17.15 -9.51 -15.43
CA PHE A 7 16.73 -10.81 -14.98
C PHE A 7 15.44 -11.07 -15.73
N ASN A 8 15.63 -11.70 -16.90
CA ASN A 8 14.63 -12.54 -17.50
C ASN A 8 13.90 -13.25 -16.34
N ASN A 9 12.67 -12.80 -16.07
CA ASN A 9 11.62 -13.66 -15.59
C ASN A 9 11.67 -14.87 -16.52
N GLN A 10 12.43 -15.88 -16.13
CA GLN A 10 12.29 -17.19 -16.70
C GLN A 10 10.81 -17.47 -16.50
N ALA A 11 10.10 -17.45 -17.63
CA ALA A 11 8.79 -18.00 -17.74
C ALA A 11 8.91 -19.44 -17.20
N PHE A 12 8.68 -19.60 -15.90
CA PHE A 12 8.13 -20.85 -15.41
C PHE A 12 6.79 -20.91 -16.12
N GLY A 13 6.78 -21.67 -17.21
CA GLY A 13 5.57 -22.09 -17.89
C GLY A 13 4.75 -22.93 -16.93
N LEU A 14 4.15 -22.28 -15.94
CA LEU A 14 2.98 -22.77 -15.25
C LEU A 14 1.86 -22.64 -16.28
N ASN A 15 1.77 -23.63 -17.17
CA ASN A 15 0.54 -23.90 -17.87
C ASN A 15 -0.51 -24.19 -16.80
N ALA A 16 -1.23 -23.16 -16.37
CA ALA A 16 -2.41 -23.37 -15.57
C ALA A 16 -3.36 -24.25 -16.40
N VAL A 17 -3.79 -25.35 -15.80
CA VAL A 17 -5.19 -25.83 -15.71
C VAL A 17 -5.20 -27.37 -15.73
N TYR A 18 -5.38 -27.96 -14.55
CA TYR A 18 -6.13 -29.22 -14.45
C TYR A 18 -7.62 -28.89 -14.62
N PRO A 19 -8.40 -29.69 -15.36
CA PRO A 19 -9.81 -29.41 -15.59
C PRO A 19 -10.57 -29.36 -14.26
N THR A 20 -11.20 -28.22 -14.00
CA THR A 20 -12.02 -28.00 -12.81
C THR A 20 -13.27 -28.88 -12.87
N PRO A 21 -13.57 -29.68 -11.83
CA PRO A 21 -14.86 -30.37 -11.73
C PRO A 21 -16.01 -29.36 -11.78
N PRO A 22 -17.17 -29.69 -12.35
CA PRO A 22 -18.23 -28.75 -12.76
C PRO A 22 -18.90 -27.92 -11.63
N ASN A 23 -18.48 -28.07 -10.37
CA ASN A 23 -19.05 -27.37 -9.20
C ASN A 23 -18.01 -26.60 -8.35
N LYS A 24 -16.76 -26.49 -8.78
CA LYS A 24 -15.76 -25.67 -8.07
C LYS A 24 -15.70 -24.28 -8.72
N LYS A 25 -16.01 -23.24 -7.94
CA LYS A 25 -15.86 -21.84 -8.36
C LYS A 25 -14.42 -21.62 -8.85
N THR A 26 -14.25 -20.98 -10.00
CA THR A 26 -12.93 -20.63 -10.51
C THR A 26 -12.36 -19.49 -9.66
N PRO A 27 -11.14 -19.63 -9.11
CA PRO A 27 -10.49 -18.52 -8.42
C PRO A 27 -10.00 -17.48 -9.42
N LEU A 28 -10.30 -16.21 -9.15
CA LEU A 28 -9.67 -15.07 -9.81
C LEU A 28 -8.22 -14.93 -9.36
N PHE A 29 -7.98 -15.16 -8.07
CA PHE A 29 -6.66 -15.02 -7.45
C PHE A 29 -6.38 -16.23 -6.57
N TYR A 30 -5.14 -16.69 -6.55
CA TYR A 30 -4.69 -17.72 -5.62
C TYR A 30 -3.22 -17.53 -5.25
N LEU A 31 -2.84 -18.09 -4.10
CA LEU A 31 -1.45 -18.33 -3.74
C LEU A 31 -1.03 -19.71 -4.20
N THR A 32 0.22 -19.87 -4.60
CA THR A 32 0.84 -21.18 -4.81
C THR A 32 2.20 -21.23 -4.14
N ALA A 33 2.49 -22.35 -3.47
CA ALA A 33 3.80 -22.67 -2.93
C ALA A 33 4.62 -23.43 -3.97
N LEU A 34 5.82 -22.96 -4.26
CA LEU A 34 6.78 -23.65 -5.12
C LEU A 34 8.04 -23.98 -4.32
N SER A 35 8.64 -25.14 -4.61
CA SER A 35 9.94 -25.50 -4.05
C SER A 35 11.02 -24.65 -4.70
N GLU A 36 11.86 -24.05 -3.86
CA GLU A 36 12.96 -23.18 -4.24
C GLU A 36 14.22 -23.52 -3.44
N VAL A 37 15.33 -22.83 -3.76
CA VAL A 37 16.57 -22.85 -3.00
C VAL A 37 17.05 -21.44 -2.69
N ASP A 38 17.68 -21.24 -1.54
CA ASP A 38 18.26 -19.93 -1.16
C ASP A 38 19.63 -19.71 -1.83
N ALA A 39 20.26 -18.57 -1.54
CA ALA A 39 21.60 -18.24 -2.04
C ALA A 39 22.68 -19.24 -1.62
N ASN A 40 22.43 -20.05 -0.58
CA ASN A 40 23.31 -21.09 -0.08
C ASN A 40 22.90 -22.50 -0.54
N ASN A 41 21.98 -22.59 -1.50
CA ASN A 41 21.44 -23.84 -2.04
C ASN A 41 20.67 -24.70 -1.00
N SER A 42 20.16 -24.07 0.06
CA SER A 42 19.29 -24.71 1.06
C SER A 42 17.84 -24.69 0.57
N PRO A 43 17.06 -25.77 0.77
CA PRO A 43 15.68 -25.83 0.33
C PRO A 43 14.80 -24.81 1.07
N LEU A 44 13.93 -24.13 0.34
CA LEU A 44 12.89 -23.26 0.88
C LEU A 44 11.60 -23.37 0.07
N ILE A 45 10.51 -22.86 0.63
CA ILE A 45 9.24 -22.69 -0.07
C ILE A 45 9.07 -21.23 -0.44
N GLY A 46 8.92 -20.98 -1.74
CA GLY A 46 8.56 -19.67 -2.27
C GLY A 46 7.06 -19.56 -2.45
N LEU A 47 6.51 -18.40 -2.12
CA LEU A 47 5.09 -18.12 -2.28
C LEU A 47 4.86 -17.19 -3.46
N TYR A 48 3.86 -17.52 -4.28
CA TYR A 48 3.52 -16.77 -5.47
C TYR A 48 2.04 -16.42 -5.48
N PHE A 49 1.73 -15.15 -5.70
CA PHE A 49 0.42 -14.68 -6.10
C PHE A 49 0.20 -14.96 -7.58
N VAL A 50 -0.92 -15.58 -7.94
CA VAL A 50 -1.29 -15.85 -9.33
C VAL A 50 -2.53 -15.09 -9.71
N ASN A 51 -2.39 -14.26 -10.74
CA ASN A 51 -3.50 -13.57 -11.39
C ASN A 51 -4.15 -14.50 -12.41
N ASN A 52 -5.34 -15.01 -12.11
CA ASN A 52 -6.12 -15.84 -13.02
C ASN A 52 -7.30 -15.07 -13.63
N SER A 53 -7.36 -13.75 -13.50
CA SER A 53 -8.29 -12.94 -14.29
C SER A 53 -7.74 -12.70 -15.70
N ASP A 54 -8.58 -12.12 -16.57
CA ASP A 54 -8.18 -11.63 -17.89
C ASP A 54 -7.71 -10.16 -17.85
N GLU A 55 -7.62 -9.57 -16.64
CA GLU A 55 -7.21 -8.18 -16.43
C GLU A 55 -5.73 -8.10 -16.05
N THR A 56 -5.06 -7.03 -16.49
CA THR A 56 -3.75 -6.66 -15.94
C THR A 56 -3.96 -5.95 -14.61
N LEU A 57 -3.29 -6.41 -13.56
CA LEU A 57 -3.50 -5.95 -12.20
C LEU A 57 -2.25 -5.32 -11.62
N LYS A 58 -2.41 -4.46 -10.62
CA LYS A 58 -1.27 -3.94 -9.86
C LYS A 58 -1.10 -4.77 -8.58
N TYR A 59 0.05 -5.38 -8.37
CA TYR A 59 0.34 -6.06 -7.11
C TYR A 59 1.18 -5.13 -6.22
N LEU A 60 0.65 -4.86 -5.02
CA LEU A 60 1.27 -4.00 -4.03
C LEU A 60 1.69 -4.90 -2.85
N SER A 61 3.00 -4.98 -2.58
CA SER A 61 3.51 -5.72 -1.42
C SER A 61 3.20 -4.96 -0.13
N SER A 62 3.23 -5.67 1.01
CA SER A 62 3.05 -5.09 2.34
C SER A 62 4.26 -4.23 2.75
N ASP A 63 4.01 -3.19 3.54
CA ASP A 63 4.97 -2.16 3.98
C ASP A 63 6.04 -2.64 5.00
N ASP A 64 6.25 -3.95 5.20
CA ASP A 64 7.22 -4.42 6.21
C ASP A 64 8.67 -4.25 5.71
N PRO A 65 9.53 -3.43 6.37
CA PRO A 65 10.69 -2.79 5.72
C PRO A 65 11.92 -3.68 5.61
N ILE A 66 11.84 -4.96 5.97
CA ILE A 66 13.04 -5.80 6.11
C ILE A 66 13.49 -6.39 4.77
N ASN A 67 12.67 -6.42 3.70
CA ASN A 67 13.15 -6.93 2.39
C ASN A 67 12.28 -6.72 1.11
N SER A 68 11.48 -5.67 0.93
CA SER A 68 10.53 -5.60 -0.20
C SER A 68 10.74 -4.43 -1.19
N ASP A 69 11.84 -4.45 -1.95
CA ASP A 69 12.03 -3.57 -3.13
C ASP A 69 11.20 -4.01 -4.36
N ILE A 70 10.38 -5.05 -4.25
CA ILE A 70 9.69 -5.63 -5.42
C ILE A 70 8.20 -5.32 -5.41
N VAL A 71 7.89 -4.17 -6.00
CA VAL A 71 6.54 -3.79 -6.42
C VAL A 71 6.35 -4.26 -7.85
N TYR A 72 5.42 -5.18 -8.08
CA TYR A 72 5.10 -5.61 -9.43
C TYR A 72 3.99 -4.74 -9.99
N LEU A 73 4.43 -3.75 -10.74
CA LEU A 73 3.59 -2.97 -11.63
C LEU A 73 3.17 -3.88 -12.79
N ASP A 74 1.87 -3.94 -13.04
CA ASP A 74 1.29 -4.65 -14.19
C ASP A 74 1.53 -6.17 -14.19
N VAL A 75 0.98 -6.86 -13.19
CA VAL A 75 0.79 -8.31 -13.20
C VAL A 75 -0.15 -8.69 -14.34
N LEU A 76 0.42 -9.24 -15.41
CA LEU A 76 -0.33 -9.60 -16.61
C LEU A 76 -1.35 -10.72 -16.31
N PRO A 77 -2.39 -10.86 -17.16
CA PRO A 77 -3.30 -11.99 -17.10
C PRO A 77 -2.54 -13.32 -17.11
N LYS A 78 -2.96 -14.24 -16.24
CA LYS A 78 -2.39 -15.59 -16.11
C LYS A 78 -0.92 -15.63 -15.66
N GLN A 79 -0.43 -14.56 -15.03
CA GLN A 79 0.94 -14.48 -14.51
C GLN A 79 1.01 -14.77 -13.00
N ALA A 80 2.09 -15.44 -12.59
CA ALA A 80 2.49 -15.63 -11.21
C ALA A 80 3.59 -14.64 -10.80
N VAL A 81 3.51 -14.15 -9.57
CA VAL A 81 4.39 -13.13 -9.00
C VAL A 81 4.81 -13.57 -7.60
N LYS A 82 6.13 -13.61 -7.34
CA LYS A 82 6.64 -14.00 -6.03
C LYS A 82 6.30 -12.94 -4.98
N ILE A 83 5.86 -13.38 -3.80
CA ILE A 83 5.48 -12.50 -2.69
C ILE A 83 6.33 -12.78 -1.47
N ASP A 84 6.55 -11.76 -0.66
CA ASP A 84 7.26 -11.89 0.61
C ASP A 84 6.36 -12.50 1.69
N GLN A 85 6.99 -13.16 2.65
CA GLN A 85 6.30 -13.86 3.73
C GLN A 85 6.82 -13.40 5.09
N PHE A 86 5.89 -13.26 6.04
CA PHE A 86 6.24 -13.01 7.44
C PHE A 86 6.02 -14.26 8.28
N ILE A 87 7.07 -14.73 8.97
CA ILE A 87 7.00 -15.89 9.84
C ILE A 87 6.75 -15.41 11.28
N MET A 88 5.63 -15.80 11.87
CA MET A 88 5.29 -15.51 13.27
C MET A 88 5.40 -16.76 14.12
N GLN A 89 5.89 -16.61 15.36
CA GLN A 89 5.86 -17.66 16.36
C GLN A 89 4.68 -17.43 17.31
N TYR A 90 3.75 -18.39 17.37
CA TYR A 90 2.57 -18.32 18.24
C TYR A 90 2.41 -19.61 19.04
N MET A 91 2.40 -19.51 20.37
CA MET A 91 2.18 -20.65 21.28
C MET A 91 3.09 -21.88 21.00
N GLY A 92 4.31 -21.63 20.51
CA GLY A 92 5.29 -22.68 20.17
C GLY A 92 5.22 -23.20 18.74
N ASP A 93 4.21 -22.83 17.96
CA ASP A 93 4.09 -23.13 16.53
C ASP A 93 4.57 -21.95 15.68
N PHE A 94 5.15 -22.25 14.50
CA PHE A 94 5.43 -21.25 13.47
C PHE A 94 4.26 -21.18 12.49
N VAL A 95 3.79 -19.98 12.20
CA VAL A 95 2.76 -19.71 11.19
C VAL A 95 3.26 -18.66 10.22
N THR A 96 2.87 -18.80 8.97
CA THR A 96 3.19 -17.83 7.92
C THR A 96 1.99 -16.92 7.70
N GLN A 97 2.23 -15.61 7.72
CA GLN A 97 1.26 -14.59 7.31
C GLN A 97 1.72 -13.94 6.01
N CYS A 98 0.77 -13.80 5.09
CA CYS A 98 0.92 -13.06 3.84
C CYS A 98 -0.14 -11.97 3.79
N ASP A 99 0.30 -10.73 3.64
CA ASP A 99 -0.54 -9.55 3.40
C ASP A 99 -0.37 -9.13 1.93
N ILE A 100 -1.46 -9.15 1.17
CA ILE A 100 -1.47 -9.04 -0.29
C ILE A 100 -2.45 -7.95 -0.69
N TYR A 101 -1.96 -6.94 -1.39
CA TYR A 101 -2.80 -5.89 -1.95
C TYR A 101 -2.83 -6.02 -3.47
N VAL A 102 -4.04 -6.03 -4.03
CA VAL A 102 -4.29 -6.16 -5.47
C VAL A 102 -5.08 -4.95 -5.93
N GLY A 103 -4.45 -4.08 -6.70
CA GLY A 103 -5.09 -2.99 -7.41
C GLY A 103 -5.78 -3.50 -8.67
N LEU A 104 -7.09 -3.28 -8.75
CA LEU A 104 -7.92 -3.48 -9.93
C LEU A 104 -8.01 -2.17 -10.73
N PRO A 105 -8.40 -2.23 -12.02
CA PRO A 105 -8.82 -1.06 -12.77
C PRO A 105 -9.86 -0.23 -12.00
N MET A 106 -9.85 1.10 -12.17
CA MET A 106 -10.77 2.05 -11.52
C MET A 106 -10.55 2.27 -10.00
N ALA A 107 -9.29 2.21 -9.53
CA ALA A 107 -8.88 2.55 -8.16
C ALA A 107 -9.50 1.68 -7.05
N LEU A 108 -9.91 0.45 -7.39
CA LEU A 108 -10.36 -0.53 -6.40
C LEU A 108 -9.15 -1.35 -5.92
N THR A 109 -8.88 -1.34 -4.62
CA THR A 109 -7.84 -2.20 -4.04
C THR A 109 -8.49 -3.32 -3.26
N TYR A 110 -8.06 -4.56 -3.45
CA TYR A 110 -8.40 -5.68 -2.58
C TYR A 110 -7.24 -5.98 -1.65
N TYR A 111 -7.55 -6.15 -0.37
CA TYR A 111 -6.61 -6.60 0.63
C TYR A 111 -6.94 -8.03 1.06
N PHE A 112 -5.94 -8.89 1.00
CA PHE A 112 -6.00 -10.26 1.50
C PHE A 112 -5.00 -10.44 2.64
N ARG A 113 -5.47 -10.99 3.76
CA ARG A 113 -4.62 -11.58 4.80
C ARG A 113 -4.84 -13.07 4.82
N VAL A 114 -3.77 -13.82 4.62
CA VAL A 114 -3.77 -15.28 4.69
C VAL A 114 -2.81 -15.70 5.78
N VAL A 115 -3.29 -16.52 6.72
CA VAL A 115 -2.47 -17.13 7.76
C VAL A 115 -2.59 -18.64 7.64
N PHE A 116 -1.46 -19.33 7.51
CA PHE A 116 -1.42 -20.78 7.41
C PHE A 116 -0.24 -21.36 8.17
N LYS A 117 -0.38 -22.63 8.58
CA LYS A 117 0.65 -23.42 9.26
C LYS A 117 1.15 -24.45 8.27
N ASP A 118 2.39 -24.27 7.82
CA ASP A 118 3.08 -25.06 6.80
C ASP A 118 2.32 -25.08 5.44
N LEU A 119 3.04 -24.93 4.33
CA LEU A 119 2.46 -25.06 2.99
C LEU A 119 3.42 -25.91 2.16
N ASP A 120 2.92 -27.05 1.69
CA ASP A 120 3.75 -27.96 0.91
C ASP A 120 3.95 -27.43 -0.52
N ALA A 121 5.10 -27.75 -1.11
CA ALA A 121 5.36 -27.43 -2.51
C ALA A 121 4.28 -28.05 -3.42
N GLY A 122 3.68 -27.22 -4.27
CA GLY A 122 2.57 -27.62 -5.15
C GLY A 122 1.19 -27.33 -4.56
N GLU A 123 1.08 -26.90 -3.30
CA GLU A 123 -0.20 -26.48 -2.75
C GLU A 123 -0.64 -25.10 -3.26
N THR A 124 -1.96 -24.92 -3.33
CA THR A 124 -2.58 -23.68 -3.79
C THR A 124 -3.70 -23.25 -2.84
N ILE A 125 -3.74 -21.96 -2.50
CA ILE A 125 -4.79 -21.35 -1.68
C ILE A 125 -5.60 -20.37 -2.53
N PRO A 126 -6.85 -20.68 -2.90
CA PRO A 126 -7.74 -19.72 -3.53
C PRO A 126 -7.94 -18.49 -2.63
N LEU A 127 -7.75 -17.28 -3.17
CA LEU A 127 -7.93 -16.03 -2.43
C LEU A 127 -9.35 -15.47 -2.63
N LEU A 128 -9.74 -15.31 -3.90
CA LEU A 128 -11.02 -14.74 -4.32
C LEU A 128 -11.58 -15.52 -5.50
N ASN A 129 -12.87 -15.84 -5.46
CA ASN A 129 -13.58 -16.48 -6.56
C ASN A 129 -14.16 -15.44 -7.54
N GLU A 130 -14.55 -15.88 -8.74
CA GLU A 130 -15.22 -15.03 -9.76
C GLU A 130 -16.47 -14.31 -9.26
N ASP A 131 -17.20 -14.89 -8.31
CA ASP A 131 -18.37 -14.27 -7.67
C ASP A 131 -18.00 -13.35 -6.49
N LEU A 132 -16.73 -12.98 -6.38
CA LEU A 132 -16.14 -12.13 -5.36
C LEU A 132 -16.27 -12.69 -3.93
N THR A 133 -16.54 -13.99 -3.77
CA THR A 133 -16.53 -14.64 -2.46
C THR A 133 -15.13 -15.10 -2.10
N LYS A 134 -14.73 -14.88 -0.84
CA LYS A 134 -13.43 -15.37 -0.33
C LYS A 134 -13.44 -16.88 -0.09
N SER A 135 -12.28 -17.50 -0.21
CA SER A 135 -12.11 -18.89 0.22
C SER A 135 -12.14 -19.01 1.74
N ARG A 136 -12.47 -20.21 2.25
CA ARG A 136 -12.48 -20.50 3.69
C ARG A 136 -11.11 -20.32 4.35
N SER A 137 -10.04 -20.57 3.61
CA SER A 137 -8.65 -20.48 4.08
C SER A 137 -8.12 -19.04 4.16
N VAL A 138 -8.93 -18.04 3.79
CA VAL A 138 -8.55 -16.63 3.79
C VAL A 138 -9.15 -15.95 5.02
N ASN A 139 -8.30 -15.39 5.88
CA ASN A 139 -8.73 -14.70 7.09
C ASN A 139 -9.46 -13.40 6.72
N ILE A 140 -8.83 -12.56 5.89
CA ILE A 140 -9.38 -11.29 5.43
C ILE A 140 -9.38 -11.26 3.90
N ALA A 141 -10.51 -10.88 3.31
CA ALA A 141 -10.61 -10.49 1.91
C ALA A 141 -11.51 -9.26 1.87
N GLN A 142 -10.91 -8.08 1.88
CA GLN A 142 -11.61 -6.82 2.00
C GLN A 142 -11.42 -6.01 0.73
N LYS A 143 -12.54 -5.56 0.16
CA LYS A 143 -12.51 -4.51 -0.83
C LYS A 143 -12.26 -3.19 -0.10
N ILE A 144 -11.14 -2.54 -0.38
CA ILE A 144 -10.81 -1.21 0.10
C ILE A 144 -11.48 -0.21 -0.86
N THR A 145 -12.52 0.45 -0.38
CA THR A 145 -13.31 1.42 -1.14
C THR A 145 -13.15 2.86 -0.65
N THR A 146 -12.39 3.08 0.42
CA THR A 146 -12.13 4.39 1.02
C THR A 146 -10.62 4.61 1.12
N GLY A 147 -10.18 5.86 0.97
CA GLY A 147 -8.76 6.23 1.09
C GLY A 147 -8.14 5.88 2.45
N LYS A 148 -8.95 5.74 3.51
CA LYS A 148 -8.52 5.44 4.87
C LYS A 148 -7.78 4.12 5.03
N ASP A 149 -8.22 3.10 4.31
CA ASP A 149 -7.63 1.77 4.40
C ASP A 149 -6.62 1.53 3.26
N GLN A 150 -6.31 2.55 2.46
CA GLN A 150 -5.34 2.45 1.37
C GLN A 150 -3.91 2.62 1.92
N PRO A 151 -2.99 1.69 1.62
CA PRO A 151 -1.56 1.87 1.92
C PRO A 151 -0.99 3.02 1.09
N ILE A 152 0.27 3.43 1.31
CA ILE A 152 0.93 4.29 0.32
C ILE A 152 1.28 3.45 -0.90
N SER A 153 0.95 3.96 -2.09
CA SER A 153 1.22 3.21 -3.32
C SER A 153 2.71 2.91 -3.43
N PRO A 154 3.13 1.65 -3.57
CA PRO A 154 4.55 1.34 -3.53
C PRO A 154 5.38 1.96 -4.67
N ILE A 155 4.74 2.28 -5.79
CA ILE A 155 5.35 3.01 -6.91
C ILE A 155 5.89 4.39 -6.51
N VAL A 156 5.27 5.04 -5.50
CA VAL A 156 5.69 6.35 -5.02
C VAL A 156 6.61 6.30 -3.81
N LEU A 157 6.93 5.11 -3.28
CA LEU A 157 7.76 5.00 -2.07
C LEU A 157 9.15 5.60 -2.26
N LYS A 158 9.74 5.42 -3.44
CA LYS A 158 11.04 6.01 -3.76
C LYS A 158 10.97 7.54 -3.73
N ASP A 159 9.94 8.12 -4.34
CA ASP A 159 9.78 9.57 -4.40
C ASP A 159 9.43 10.13 -3.02
N ARG A 160 8.60 9.42 -2.26
CA ARG A 160 8.33 9.68 -0.84
C ARG A 160 9.58 9.69 0.02
N GLN A 161 10.44 8.68 -0.12
CA GLN A 161 11.72 8.61 0.61
C GLN A 161 12.66 9.75 0.22
N GLN A 162 12.80 10.03 -1.07
CA GLN A 162 13.64 11.13 -1.56
C GLN A 162 13.14 12.48 -1.06
N TRP A 163 11.83 12.68 -1.04
CA TRP A 163 11.23 13.91 -0.54
C TRP A 163 11.36 14.04 0.98
N TRP A 164 11.13 12.96 1.73
CA TRP A 164 11.39 12.93 3.17
C TRP A 164 12.83 13.32 3.51
N LEU A 165 13.83 12.81 2.79
CA LEU A 165 15.24 13.17 2.99
C LEU A 165 15.51 14.68 2.76
N LYS A 166 14.86 15.27 1.76
CA LYS A 166 14.93 16.72 1.52
C LYS A 166 14.32 17.50 2.70
N LEU A 167 13.14 17.09 3.16
CA LEU A 167 12.44 17.73 4.28
C LEU A 167 13.20 17.59 5.60
N LEU A 168 13.75 16.40 5.88
CA LEU A 168 14.55 16.11 7.06
C LEU A 168 15.71 17.10 7.19
N THR A 169 16.42 17.33 6.07
CA THR A 169 17.56 18.25 6.01
C THR A 169 17.14 19.70 6.31
N GLN A 170 15.94 20.10 5.89
CA GLN A 170 15.49 21.48 5.98
C GLN A 170 14.74 21.82 7.27
N TYR A 171 13.97 20.88 7.82
CA TYR A 171 12.98 21.13 8.88
C TYR A 171 13.18 20.28 10.14
N GLY A 172 14.11 19.31 10.10
CA GLY A 172 14.30 18.34 11.18
C GLY A 172 13.24 17.23 11.18
N GLU A 173 13.54 16.17 11.91
CA GLU A 173 12.84 14.88 11.85
C GLU A 173 11.33 14.98 12.15
N ALA A 174 10.96 15.61 13.26
CA ALA A 174 9.56 15.66 13.70
C ALA A 174 8.66 16.36 12.68
N LEU A 175 9.08 17.55 12.21
CA LEU A 175 8.29 18.34 11.28
C LEU A 175 8.32 17.72 9.88
N ALA A 176 9.44 17.13 9.44
CA ALA A 176 9.52 16.39 8.19
C ALA A 176 8.57 15.18 8.17
N ASN A 177 8.50 14.41 9.26
CA ASN A 177 7.56 13.30 9.39
C ASN A 177 6.11 13.78 9.32
N PHE A 178 5.79 14.91 9.95
CA PHE A 178 4.44 15.48 9.90
C PHE A 178 4.07 15.97 8.48
N MET A 179 4.99 16.64 7.78
CA MET A 179 4.81 17.06 6.39
C MET A 179 4.55 15.87 5.46
N VAL A 180 5.32 14.79 5.60
CA VAL A 180 5.10 13.55 4.83
C VAL A 180 3.75 12.93 5.15
N ALA A 181 3.37 12.87 6.43
CA ALA A 181 2.06 12.34 6.83
C ALA A 181 0.89 13.16 6.27
N CYS A 182 1.03 14.50 6.20
CA CYS A 182 0.05 15.34 5.52
C CYS A 182 -0.04 14.98 4.04
N ASN A 183 1.09 14.88 3.33
CA ASN A 183 1.10 14.55 1.91
C ASN A 183 0.52 13.16 1.62
N ASP A 184 0.86 12.17 2.45
CA ASP A 184 0.33 10.81 2.42
C ASP A 184 -1.19 10.81 2.49
N ALA A 185 -1.79 11.62 3.38
CA ALA A 185 -3.23 11.78 3.47
C ALA A 185 -3.78 12.42 2.18
N LEU A 186 -3.25 13.56 1.74
CA LEU A 186 -3.75 14.26 0.56
C LEU A 186 -3.68 13.37 -0.71
N TYR A 187 -2.58 12.63 -0.87
CA TYR A 187 -2.37 11.65 -1.92
C TYR A 187 -3.42 10.52 -1.90
N ARG A 188 -3.75 9.98 -0.72
CA ARG A 188 -4.73 8.89 -0.57
C ARG A 188 -6.18 9.29 -0.83
N TYR A 189 -6.56 10.50 -0.44
CA TYR A 189 -7.95 10.97 -0.59
C TYR A 189 -8.17 11.79 -1.86
N ASP A 190 -7.12 12.06 -2.63
CA ASP A 190 -7.20 12.60 -3.99
C ASP A 190 -8.08 13.87 -4.06
N LEU A 191 -7.69 14.88 -3.27
CA LEU A 191 -8.52 16.06 -3.00
C LEU A 191 -8.59 17.06 -4.16
N PHE A 192 -7.91 16.80 -5.29
CA PHE A 192 -7.96 17.66 -6.47
C PHE A 192 -9.05 17.19 -7.45
N PRO A 193 -10.18 17.91 -7.58
CA PRO A 193 -11.26 17.50 -8.48
C PRO A 193 -10.88 17.59 -9.97
N LYS A 194 -9.83 18.36 -10.31
CA LYS A 194 -9.38 18.58 -11.70
C LYS A 194 -8.45 17.49 -12.24
N MET A 195 -7.90 16.65 -11.36
CA MET A 195 -7.12 15.47 -11.72
C MET A 195 -7.49 14.34 -10.76
N PRO A 196 -8.65 13.70 -10.95
CA PRO A 196 -8.93 12.49 -10.19
C PRO A 196 -7.84 11.45 -10.48
N TYR A 197 -7.57 10.60 -9.49
CA TYR A 197 -6.69 9.44 -9.49
C TYR A 197 -5.20 9.68 -9.21
N ALA A 198 -4.82 10.67 -8.39
CA ALA A 198 -3.42 10.81 -7.94
C ALA A 198 -2.89 9.49 -7.33
N TYR A 199 -3.74 8.83 -6.53
CA TYR A 199 -3.51 7.48 -6.00
C TYR A 199 -3.45 6.43 -7.13
N GLY A 200 -2.26 6.25 -7.72
CA GLY A 200 -1.99 5.27 -8.78
C GLY A 200 -1.47 5.83 -10.11
N LEU A 201 -1.25 7.15 -10.21
CA LEU A 201 -0.63 7.85 -11.35
C LEU A 201 0.80 8.34 -11.08
N ASP A 202 1.38 7.98 -9.93
CA ASP A 202 2.75 8.31 -9.51
C ASP A 202 2.98 9.79 -9.19
N LEU A 203 1.90 10.54 -9.01
CA LEU A 203 1.91 11.97 -8.72
C LEU A 203 1.98 12.23 -7.21
N TYR A 204 3.00 11.68 -6.54
CA TYR A 204 3.12 11.83 -5.09
C TYR A 204 3.49 13.25 -4.65
N ASP A 205 4.26 13.96 -5.46
CA ASP A 205 4.67 15.33 -5.19
C ASP A 205 3.61 16.38 -5.55
N GLU A 206 2.46 15.96 -6.10
CA GLU A 206 1.33 16.82 -6.47
C GLU A 206 0.86 17.71 -5.30
N TYR A 207 0.88 17.16 -4.08
CA TYR A 207 0.45 17.86 -2.86
C TYR A 207 1.62 18.35 -1.99
N ALA A 208 2.85 18.30 -2.50
CA ALA A 208 4.05 18.53 -1.70
C ALA A 208 4.11 19.96 -1.13
N ASN A 209 3.64 20.96 -1.87
CA ASN A 209 3.68 22.35 -1.41
C ASN A 209 2.57 22.63 -0.38
N GLU A 210 1.37 22.12 -0.65
CA GLU A 210 0.19 22.21 0.20
C GLU A 210 0.46 21.55 1.55
N SER A 211 0.99 20.33 1.54
CA SER A 211 1.33 19.57 2.76
C SER A 211 2.38 20.27 3.63
N ILE A 212 3.38 20.93 3.02
CA ILE A 212 4.35 21.76 3.76
C ILE A 212 3.65 22.92 4.46
N GLU A 213 2.74 23.62 3.77
CA GLU A 213 2.01 24.75 4.34
C GLU A 213 1.04 24.33 5.45
N ILE A 214 0.28 23.25 5.21
CA ILE A 214 -0.64 22.66 6.19
C ILE A 214 0.12 22.28 7.46
N ALA A 215 1.23 21.53 7.31
CA ALA A 215 2.02 21.08 8.45
C ALA A 215 2.60 22.26 9.24
N LYS A 216 3.11 23.30 8.56
CA LYS A 216 3.62 24.51 9.22
C LYS A 216 2.52 25.22 10.02
N GLU A 217 1.37 25.47 9.40
CA GLU A 217 0.26 26.19 10.02
C GLU A 217 -0.32 25.43 11.23
N LEU A 218 -0.43 24.11 11.14
CA LEU A 218 -0.91 23.27 12.24
C LEU A 218 0.15 23.11 13.34
N SER A 219 1.43 23.03 12.98
CA SER A 219 2.53 22.86 13.95
C SER A 219 2.70 24.04 14.90
N SER A 220 2.27 25.24 14.49
CA SER A 220 2.32 26.45 15.33
C SER A 220 1.13 26.57 16.28
N GLN A 221 0.18 25.65 16.25
CA GLN A 221 -1.00 25.67 17.11
C GLN A 221 -0.75 24.86 18.39
N ASN A 222 -1.24 25.36 19.52
CA ASN A 222 -1.19 24.63 20.79
C ASN A 222 -2.30 23.58 20.91
N GLU A 223 -3.43 23.80 20.23
CA GLU A 223 -4.57 22.88 20.23
C GLU A 223 -5.14 22.81 18.82
N VAL A 224 -5.32 21.58 18.31
CA VAL A 224 -5.89 21.32 17.00
C VAL A 224 -7.03 20.31 17.14
N ASN A 225 -8.16 20.63 16.51
CA ASN A 225 -9.32 19.76 16.37
C ASN A 225 -9.70 19.63 14.88
N THR A 226 -10.71 18.82 14.58
CA THR A 226 -11.15 18.58 13.20
C THR A 226 -11.56 19.88 12.49
N SER A 227 -12.23 20.82 13.18
CA SER A 227 -12.59 22.12 12.61
C SER A 227 -11.36 22.94 12.20
N LYS A 228 -10.30 22.94 13.01
CA LYS A 228 -9.07 23.66 12.67
C LYS A 228 -8.33 23.02 11.50
N VAL A 229 -8.30 21.68 11.43
CA VAL A 229 -7.73 20.98 10.26
C VAL A 229 -8.51 21.34 8.99
N THR A 230 -9.85 21.30 9.03
CA THR A 230 -10.70 21.71 7.91
C THR A 230 -10.43 23.15 7.47
N GLU A 231 -10.35 24.09 8.42
CA GLU A 231 -10.05 25.48 8.14
C GLU A 231 -8.70 25.65 7.41
N VAL A 232 -7.65 25.00 7.91
CA VAL A 232 -6.32 25.06 7.29
C VAL A 232 -6.32 24.45 5.90
N LEU A 233 -6.94 23.29 5.71
CA LEU A 233 -7.07 22.66 4.40
C LEU A 233 -7.78 23.57 3.40
N LEU A 234 -8.94 24.11 3.77
CA LEU A 234 -9.69 25.04 2.91
C LEU A 234 -8.87 26.27 2.53
N ASN A 235 -8.16 26.86 3.49
CA ASN A 235 -7.34 28.06 3.26
C ASN A 235 -6.15 27.78 2.33
N VAL A 236 -5.45 26.66 2.55
CA VAL A 236 -4.31 26.26 1.71
C VAL A 236 -4.80 25.94 0.30
N PHE A 237 -5.82 25.09 0.14
CA PHE A 237 -6.33 24.78 -1.19
C PHE A 237 -6.91 26.00 -1.91
N ALA A 238 -7.58 26.92 -1.21
CA ALA A 238 -8.04 28.17 -1.81
C ALA A 238 -6.90 29.05 -2.36
N LYS A 239 -5.69 28.95 -1.78
CA LYS A 239 -4.49 29.64 -2.28
C LYS A 239 -3.93 29.00 -3.56
N TYR A 240 -3.94 27.67 -3.65
CA TYR A 240 -3.37 26.94 -4.78
C TYR A 240 -4.35 26.78 -5.95
N LEU A 241 -5.65 26.63 -5.66
CA LEU A 241 -6.70 26.38 -6.65
C LEU A 241 -7.56 27.60 -7.00
N GLY A 242 -7.58 28.59 -6.11
CA GLY A 242 -8.55 29.68 -6.15
C GLY A 242 -9.74 29.43 -5.22
N LYS A 243 -10.34 30.52 -4.74
CA LYS A 243 -11.36 30.52 -3.67
C LYS A 243 -12.70 29.90 -4.06
N ASP A 244 -12.95 29.76 -5.36
CA ASP A 244 -14.24 29.30 -5.89
C ASP A 244 -14.24 27.79 -6.23
N GLU A 245 -13.10 27.10 -6.04
CA GLU A 245 -12.97 25.67 -6.32
C GLU A 245 -13.55 24.84 -5.18
N VAL A 246 -14.39 23.86 -5.54
CA VAL A 246 -15.01 22.95 -4.58
C VAL A 246 -14.07 21.77 -4.33
N ILE A 247 -13.45 21.74 -3.16
CA ILE A 247 -12.67 20.59 -2.71
C ILE A 247 -13.53 19.63 -1.89
N ASN A 248 -13.44 18.34 -2.19
CA ASN A 248 -14.18 17.31 -1.47
C ASN A 248 -13.37 16.81 -0.28
N LEU A 249 -13.44 17.53 0.84
CA LEU A 249 -12.76 17.14 2.08
C LEU A 249 -13.49 15.97 2.76
N SER A 250 -12.91 14.77 2.66
CA SER A 250 -13.36 13.61 3.43
C SER A 250 -13.12 13.81 4.94
N SER A 251 -14.07 13.39 5.77
CA SER A 251 -13.89 13.33 7.23
C SER A 251 -12.71 12.44 7.62
N ASP A 252 -12.46 11.37 6.87
CA ASP A 252 -11.34 10.46 7.14
C ASP A 252 -9.99 11.16 6.90
N CYS A 253 -9.88 11.99 5.85
CA CYS A 253 -8.68 12.79 5.59
C CYS A 253 -8.39 13.76 6.75
N ILE A 254 -9.45 14.43 7.24
CA ILE A 254 -9.36 15.37 8.36
C ILE A 254 -8.90 14.65 9.64
N GLU A 255 -9.46 13.47 9.94
CA GLU A 255 -9.09 12.66 11.10
C GLU A 255 -7.65 12.15 11.02
N GLU A 256 -7.19 11.78 9.83
CA GLU A 256 -5.84 11.27 9.61
C GLU A 256 -4.78 12.36 9.84
N ILE A 257 -5.01 13.56 9.29
CA ILE A 257 -4.13 14.72 9.50
C ILE A 257 -4.14 15.14 10.97
N LEU A 258 -5.30 15.14 11.63
CA LEU A 258 -5.40 15.42 13.07
C LEU A 258 -4.60 14.40 13.90
N THR A 259 -4.64 13.12 13.52
CA THR A 259 -3.87 12.06 14.18
C THR A 259 -2.37 12.26 13.99
N ALA A 260 -1.93 12.62 12.78
CA ALA A 260 -0.54 12.95 12.50
C ALA A 260 -0.06 14.17 13.33
N TRP A 261 -0.89 15.21 13.47
CA TRP A 261 -0.58 16.36 14.32
C TRP A 261 -0.40 15.97 15.79
N LYS A 262 -1.29 15.13 16.34
CA LYS A 262 -1.18 14.66 17.73
C LYS A 262 0.14 13.92 17.97
N THR A 263 0.55 13.08 17.02
CA THR A 263 1.85 12.38 17.08
C THR A 263 3.02 13.37 17.08
N PHE A 264 3.00 14.35 16.19
CA PHE A 264 4.00 15.42 16.13
C PHE A 264 4.07 16.23 17.43
N HIS A 265 2.92 16.66 17.96
CA HIS A 265 2.83 17.48 19.15
C HIS A 265 3.34 16.73 20.39
N ASN A 266 2.95 15.47 20.55
CA ASN A 266 3.42 14.62 21.66
C ASN A 266 4.93 14.37 21.59
N PHE A 267 5.50 14.19 20.40
CA PHE A 267 6.94 14.03 20.22
C PHE A 267 7.69 15.27 20.74
N ASN A 268 7.24 16.48 20.42
CA ASN A 268 7.89 17.71 20.89
C ASN A 268 7.73 17.93 22.40
N LEU A 269 6.55 17.67 22.97
CA LEU A 269 6.34 17.71 24.42
C LEU A 269 7.29 16.76 25.17
N SER A 270 7.63 15.61 24.58
CA SER A 270 8.56 14.66 25.19
C SER A 270 10.01 15.15 25.21
N LYS A 271 10.41 15.97 24.22
CA LYS A 271 11.75 16.58 24.14
C LYS A 271 11.94 17.79 25.05
N ASP A 272 10.88 18.57 25.27
CA ASP A 272 10.94 19.73 26.18
C ASP A 272 11.03 19.30 27.68
N ASN A 273 10.68 18.05 27.98
CA ASN A 273 10.71 17.47 29.33
C ASN A 273 11.92 16.56 29.59
N SER A 274 12.86 16.44 28.64
CA SER A 274 14.09 15.63 28.72
C SER A 274 15.34 16.50 28.79
#